data_AF-A0A8T3QXJ9-F1
#
_entry.id   AF-A0A8T3QXJ9-F1
#
_cell.length_a   1.000
_cell.length_b   1.000
_cell.length_c   1.000
_cell.angle_alpha   90.00
_cell.angle_beta   90.00
_cell.angle_gamma   90.00
#
_symmetry.space_group_name_H-M   'P 1'
#
loop_
_entity.id
_entity.type
_entity.pdbx_description
1 polymer ?
#
loop_
_entity_poly.entity_id
_entity_poly.type
_entity_poly.pdbx_seq_one_letter_code
_entity_poly.pdbx_strand_id
1 'polypeptide(L)' 'MTDPTPVEPPRAPRPWIERIGLAAVALVLALLFGGVAAASWIGGEWFLTAMSAVGCLMTVWVGAQTLIRG' A
#
# COMPACT_ATOMS: atom_id res chain seq x y z
N MET A 1 29.22 34.73 5.46
CA MET A 1 27.78 34.97 5.61
C MET A 1 27.12 33.60 5.66
N THR A 2 26.82 33.12 6.86
CA THR A 2 26.32 31.76 7.11
C THR A 2 24.84 31.72 6.75
N ASP A 3 24.47 30.91 5.76
CA ASP A 3 23.08 30.64 5.41
C ASP A 3 22.43 29.85 6.56
N PRO A 4 21.33 30.32 7.17
CA PRO A 4 20.61 29.51 8.13
C PRO A 4 19.90 28.39 7.36
N THR A 5 20.43 27.17 7.43
CA THR A 5 19.72 26.01 6.88
C THR A 5 18.33 25.94 7.53
N PRO A 6 17.25 25.88 6.74
CA PRO A 6 15.90 25.76 7.29
C PRO A 6 15.86 24.54 8.22
N VAL A 7 15.57 24.76 9.50
CA VAL A 7 15.30 23.68 10.44
C VAL A 7 13.93 23.14 10.06
N GLU A 8 13.89 22.02 9.35
CA GLU A 8 12.64 21.39 8.95
C GLU A 8 11.85 21.00 10.21
N PRO A 9 10.61 21.48 10.38
CA PRO A 9 9.86 21.26 11.61
C PRO A 9 9.65 19.75 11.83
N PRO A 10 9.66 19.28 13.09
CA PRO A 10 9.43 17.87 13.41
C PRO A 10 8.15 17.37 12.75
N ARG A 11 8.26 16.28 11.96
CA ARG A 11 7.12 15.71 11.24
C ARG A 11 6.08 15.23 12.25
N ALA A 12 4.94 15.93 12.32
CA ALA A 12 3.86 15.57 13.24
C ALA A 12 3.36 14.14 12.94
N PRO A 13 3.01 13.34 13.98
CA PRO A 13 2.43 12.02 13.80
C PRO A 13 1.17 12.10 12.92
N ARG A 14 1.02 11.17 11.96
CA ARG A 14 -0.14 11.17 11.05
C ARG A 14 -1.43 10.91 11.86
N PRO A 15 -2.50 11.69 11.69
CA PRO A 15 -3.76 11.47 12.40
C PRO A 15 -4.39 10.12 12.05
N TRP A 16 -5.02 9.46 13.02
CA TRP A 16 -5.60 8.11 12.90
C TRP A 16 -6.59 7.96 11.74
N ILE A 17 -7.31 9.04 11.40
CA ILE A 17 -8.29 9.04 10.31
C ILE A 17 -7.63 8.88 8.94
N GLU A 18 -6.46 9.50 8.73
CA GLU A 18 -5.70 9.32 7.49
C GLU A 18 -5.17 7.90 7.37
N ARG A 19 -4.76 7.27 8.49
CA ARG A 19 -4.27 5.89 8.50
C ARG A 19 -5.36 4.91 8.08
N ILE A 20 -6.56 5.05 8.65
CA ILE A 20 -7.72 4.22 8.31
C ILE A 20 -8.13 4.44 6.84
N GLY A 21 -8.12 5.70 6.38
CA GLY A 21 -8.41 6.02 4.97
C GLY A 21 -7.42 5.35 4.01
N LEU A 22 -6.11 5.46 4.29
CA LEU A 22 -5.07 4.82 3.48
C LEU A 22 -5.17 3.29 3.51
N ALA A 23 -5.48 2.70 4.66
CA ALA A 23 -5.67 1.25 4.76
C ALA A 23 -6.92 0.76 4.02
N ALA A 24 -8.00 1.54 4.02
CA ALA A 24 -9.19 1.21 3.23
C ALA A 24 -8.90 1.23 1.73
N VAL A 25 -8.12 2.21 1.24
CA VAL A 25 -7.68 2.25 -0.16
C VAL A 25 -6.79 1.04 -0.47
N ALA A 26 -5.84 0.72 0.41
CA ALA A 26 -5.00 -0.48 0.25
C ALA A 26 -5.85 -1.76 0.17
N LEU A 27 -6.90 -1.88 0.98
CA LEU A 27 -7.83 -3.01 0.92
C LEU A 27 -8.52 -3.11 -0.44
N VAL A 28 -9.03 -2.01 -0.97
CA VAL A 28 -9.68 -1.98 -2.30
C VAL A 28 -8.70 -2.42 -3.38
N LEU A 29 -7.48 -1.88 -3.37
CA LEU A 29 -6.46 -2.26 -4.35
C LEU A 29 -6.06 -3.73 -4.22
N ALA A 30 -5.92 -4.25 -3.00
CA ALA A 30 -5.63 -5.65 -2.75
C ALA A 30 -6.73 -6.56 -3.32
N LEU A 31 -8.01 -6.19 -3.16
CA LEU A 31 -9.12 -6.93 -3.76
C LEU A 31 -9.07 -6.91 -5.29
N LEU A 32 -8.72 -5.79 -5.91
CA LEU A 32 -8.57 -5.70 -7.36
C LEU A 32 -7.42 -6.60 -7.86
N PHE A 33 -6.24 -6.53 -7.22
CA PHE A 33 -5.11 -7.39 -7.57
C PHE A 33 -5.43 -8.88 -7.34
N GLY A 34 -6.08 -9.22 -6.22
CA GLY A 34 -6.52 -10.57 -5.92
C GLY A 34 -7.56 -11.09 -6.91
N GLY A 35 -8.48 -10.24 -7.36
CA GLY A 35 -9.46 -10.56 -8.40
C GLY A 35 -8.79 -10.87 -9.74
N VAL A 36 -7.80 -10.05 -10.14
CA VAL A 36 -6.99 -10.31 -11.35
C VAL A 36 -6.21 -11.61 -11.22
N ALA A 37 -5.59 -11.87 -10.07
CA ALA A 37 -4.87 -13.12 -9.81
C ALA A 37 -5.79 -14.35 -9.92
N ALA A 38 -6.99 -14.28 -9.34
CA ALA A 38 -7.98 -15.35 -9.43
C ALA A 38 -8.47 -15.56 -10.87
N ALA A 39 -8.75 -14.49 -11.61
CA ALA A 39 -9.21 -14.57 -12.99
C ALA A 39 -8.14 -15.13 -13.93
N SER A 40 -6.90 -14.65 -13.82
CA SER A 40 -5.77 -15.10 -14.64
C SER A 40 -5.34 -16.54 -14.34
N TRP A 41 -5.54 -17.01 -13.11
CA TRP A 41 -5.34 -18.43 -12.77
C TRP A 41 -6.31 -19.33 -13.54
N ILE A 42 -7.59 -18.92 -13.62
CA ILE A 42 -8.61 -19.67 -14.37
C ILE A 42 -8.34 -19.59 -15.89
N GLY A 43 -7.81 -18.47 -16.39
CA GLY A 43 -7.41 -18.27 -17.78
C GLY A 43 -6.15 -19.06 -18.21
N GLY A 44 -5.37 -19.57 -17.25
CA GLY A 44 -4.11 -20.29 -17.51
C GLY A 44 -2.89 -19.38 -17.71
N GLU A 45 -3.03 -18.09 -17.42
CA GLU A 45 -1.97 -17.09 -17.55
C GLU A 45 -1.13 -17.00 -16.27
N TRP A 46 -0.17 -17.92 -16.16
CA TRP A 46 0.70 -18.05 -14.98
C TRP A 46 1.50 -16.78 -14.65
N PHE A 47 1.99 -16.07 -15.67
CA PHE A 47 2.78 -14.86 -15.47
C PHE A 47 1.96 -13.73 -14.85
N LEU A 48 0.77 -13.48 -15.41
CA LEU A 48 -0.16 -12.48 -14.88
C LEU A 48 -0.61 -12.83 -13.48
N THR A 49 -0.86 -14.11 -13.22
CA THR A 49 -1.22 -14.58 -11.88
C THR A 49 -0.12 -14.30 -10.87
N ALA A 50 1.13 -14.67 -11.19
CA ALA A 50 2.25 -14.45 -10.28
C ALA A 50 2.46 -12.96 -9.98
N MET A 51 2.44 -12.11 -11.02
CA MET A 51 2.64 -10.68 -10.86
C MET A 51 1.52 -10.02 -10.06
N SER A 52 0.26 -10.35 -10.36
CA SER A 52 -0.89 -9.81 -9.63
C SER A 52 -0.96 -10.32 -8.19
N ALA A 53 -0.60 -11.58 -7.93
CA ALA A 53 -0.49 -12.13 -6.57
C ALA A 53 0.59 -11.42 -5.75
N VAL A 54 1.76 -11.16 -6.35
CA VAL A 54 2.84 -10.40 -5.69
C VAL A 54 2.40 -8.96 -5.40
N GLY A 55 1.77 -8.30 -6.37
CA GLY A 55 1.21 -6.95 -6.18
C GLY A 55 0.15 -6.91 -5.07
N CYS A 56 -0.72 -7.93 -5.01
CA CYS A 56 -1.71 -8.09 -3.94
C CYS A 56 -1.03 -8.19 -2.57
N LEU A 57 -0.05 -9.10 -2.43
CA LEU A 57 0.67 -9.33 -1.18
C LEU A 57 1.35 -8.04 -0.68
N MET A 58 2.04 -7.32 -1.57
CA MET A 58 2.69 -6.06 -1.24
C MET A 58 1.68 -5.00 -0.78
N THR A 59 0.54 -4.92 -1.45
CA THR A 59 -0.53 -3.96 -1.10
C THR A 59 -1.11 -4.25 0.29
N VAL A 60 -1.42 -5.52 0.58
CA VAL A 60 -1.91 -5.95 1.90
C VAL A 60 -0.88 -5.64 2.98
N TRP A 61 0.39 -5.94 2.72
CA TRP A 61 1.48 -5.72 3.66
C TRP A 61 1.67 -4.23 3.99
N VAL A 62 1.67 -3.36 2.97
CA VAL A 62 1.77 -1.90 3.17
C VAL A 62 0.54 -1.35 3.89
N GLY A 63 -0.66 -1.81 3.55
CA GLY A 63 -1.89 -1.45 4.25
C GLY A 63 -1.85 -1.84 5.74
N ALA A 64 -1.38 -3.05 6.04
CA ALA A 64 -1.19 -3.52 7.41
C ALA A 64 -0.13 -2.70 8.16
N GLN A 65 1.01 -2.39 7.54
CA GLN A 65 2.03 -1.51 8.15
C GLN A 65 1.50 -0.11 8.42
N THR A 66 0.63 0.42 7.55
CA THR A 66 -0.03 1.72 7.73
C THR A 66 -0.98 1.71 8.94
N LEU A 67 -1.60 0.57 9.25
CA LEU A 67 -2.43 0.42 10.46
C LEU A 67 -1.59 0.28 11.73
N ILE A 68 -0.50 -0.50 11.68
CA ILE A 68 0.29 -0.89 12.86
C ILE A 68 1.33 0.19 13.24
N ARG A 69 1.99 0.79 12.25
CA ARG A 69 3.10 1.76 12.41
C ARG A 69 2.73 3.17 11.99
N GLY A 70 1.57 3.34 11.35
CA GLY A 70 1.06 4.65 10.97
C GLY A 70 1.04 5.55 12.17
#